data_AF-A0A3D1JDJ4-F1
#
_entry.id   AF-A0A3D1JDJ4-F1
#
_cell.length_a   1.000
_cell.length_b   1.000
_cell.length_c   1.000
_cell.angle_alpha   90.00
_cell.angle_beta   90.00
_cell.angle_gamma   90.00
#
_symmetry.space_group_name_H-M   'P 1'
#
loop_
_entity.id
_entity.type
_entity.pdbx_description
1 polymer ?
#
loop_
_entity_poly.entity_id
_entity_poly.type
_entity_poly.pdbx_seq_one_letter_code
_entity_poly.pdbx_strand_id
1 'polypeptide(L)'
;MDGSLETSYRELDGMTVSQSGPPPSDLKFRKIMGRTYLHQNDLEAALEVYRGILRDYPQDVDALLVIGNLYLASGDPLTAQALYQRALEIDPANLAVRRQYDLAAAESPSVEAEKDPLAPGAVGRLLQRLMGKPPQLTDHAIEKAARLLELIIHSESPAEQVALHLEEIDDLLPALLELNVRQAELDGRADLAEGLRALQQNILLQKQAEQEEEKLALEQGGGSPSFHGKVLILAPDPENLSGRMALLAEAIEQYGGRVQISGAFEVQDARCADVVIASNPHSDPSLLETLATLAAYNVPILVDLDTDVENLPVSHPLYGKIGLSSPSRARGYTASLFLASRVVVNSQALAEVMCEAGHPARYIPDTWSRKNPLWEQRSSARNTFNLGWMGNPGQMEDLAMVRRVVLRILREFPQTQVVIIGDMAAYRLFDALPESRRVYLPSLPASEHPYLLSQMDLLLVPLGNQPFYRTVSDTPLLEAGARGIPWVASPVPAFRDWGEGGVLVESLEEWHQVLRQLVLDAEYRQNLSRAGRLTALKREVSRTGRLWLRVIQEVVGAKEPEKKDHSGEAIGVQIR
;
A
#
# COMPACT_ATOMS: atom_id res chain seq x y z
N MET A 1 -38.33 -17.79 55.10
CA MET A 1 -38.97 -19.12 55.07
C MET A 1 -39.13 -19.47 53.61
N ASP A 2 -38.70 -20.69 53.25
CA ASP A 2 -38.58 -21.29 51.91
C ASP A 2 -37.63 -20.56 50.95
N GLY A 3 -36.65 -21.19 50.29
CA GLY A 3 -36.52 -22.54 49.71
C GLY A 3 -36.09 -22.29 48.25
N SER A 4 -35.17 -22.98 47.58
CA SER A 4 -34.42 -24.22 47.75
C SER A 4 -33.40 -24.29 46.57
N LEU A 5 -32.60 -25.37 46.54
CA LEU A 5 -31.83 -25.96 45.41
C LEU A 5 -30.31 -25.68 45.45
N GLU A 6 -29.51 -26.57 46.04
CA GLU A 6 -28.97 -27.85 45.47
C GLU A 6 -27.69 -27.60 44.64
N THR A 7 -26.49 -27.82 45.22
CA THR A 7 -25.57 -28.98 45.00
C THR A 7 -25.09 -29.16 43.55
N SER A 8 -23.80 -29.28 43.23
CA SER A 8 -22.78 -30.10 43.90
C SER A 8 -21.36 -29.73 43.44
N TYR A 9 -20.40 -29.77 44.37
CA TYR A 9 -18.95 -29.86 44.12
C TYR A 9 -18.51 -31.33 44.22
N ARG A 10 -17.62 -31.77 43.33
CA ARG A 10 -16.59 -32.84 43.45
C ARG A 10 -15.95 -32.95 42.06
N GLU A 11 -14.64 -33.06 41.83
CA GLU A 11 -13.44 -33.27 42.64
C GLU A 11 -12.31 -33.06 41.61
N LEU A 12 -11.34 -32.18 41.88
CA LEU A 12 -10.06 -32.19 41.14
C LEU A 12 -8.96 -31.75 42.10
N ASP A 13 -8.23 -32.72 42.63
CA ASP A 13 -6.86 -32.52 43.07
C ASP A 13 -6.04 -33.77 42.74
N GLY A 14 -4.91 -33.55 42.06
CA GLY A 14 -3.80 -34.49 42.02
C GLY A 14 -3.55 -35.21 40.69
N MET A 15 -2.99 -34.51 39.70
CA MET A 15 -1.75 -34.95 39.05
C MET A 15 -1.09 -33.78 38.30
N THR A 16 0.04 -33.36 38.86
CA THR A 16 0.97 -32.35 38.37
C THR A 16 1.74 -32.86 37.14
N VAL A 17 1.73 -32.08 36.06
CA VAL A 17 2.94 -31.82 35.27
C VAL A 17 3.01 -30.31 35.05
N SER A 18 4.07 -29.73 35.59
CA SER A 18 4.42 -28.32 35.53
C SER A 18 4.63 -27.86 34.08
N GLN A 19 3.92 -26.83 33.65
CA GLN A 19 4.38 -25.92 32.59
C GLN A 19 4.26 -24.49 33.10
N SER A 20 5.26 -24.07 33.87
CA SER A 20 5.53 -22.66 34.14
C SER A 20 6.24 -22.06 32.92
N GLY A 21 5.50 -21.78 31.86
CA GLY A 21 5.92 -20.84 30.82
C GLY A 21 5.65 -19.40 31.28
N PRO A 22 6.40 -18.39 30.79
CA PRO A 22 6.09 -17.00 31.09
C PRO A 22 4.66 -16.62 30.63
N PRO A 23 4.06 -15.55 31.17
CA PRO A 23 2.65 -15.22 30.92
C PRO A 23 2.36 -15.03 29.43
N PRO A 24 1.13 -15.32 28.94
CA PRO A 24 0.75 -15.16 27.52
C PRO A 24 0.96 -13.76 26.94
N SER A 25 1.10 -12.74 27.79
CA SER A 25 1.50 -11.38 27.41
C SER A 25 2.96 -11.30 26.92
N ASP A 26 3.87 -12.11 27.49
CA ASP A 26 5.28 -12.19 27.11
C ASP A 26 5.44 -12.84 25.73
N LEU A 27 4.72 -13.94 25.44
CA LEU A 27 4.73 -14.55 24.11
C LEU A 27 4.23 -13.60 23.01
N LYS A 28 3.13 -12.88 23.26
CA LYS A 28 2.62 -11.86 22.31
C LYS A 28 3.64 -10.76 22.08
N PHE A 29 4.29 -10.27 23.14
CA PHE A 29 5.31 -9.24 23.04
C PHE A 29 6.55 -9.72 22.26
N ARG A 30 7.04 -10.93 22.54
CA ARG A 30 8.16 -11.53 21.78
C ARG A 30 7.81 -11.77 20.32
N LYS A 31 6.57 -12.16 20.00
CA LYS A 31 6.11 -12.26 18.60
C LYS A 31 6.10 -10.90 17.91
N ILE A 32 5.67 -9.84 18.59
CA ILE A 32 5.71 -8.48 18.05
C ILE A 32 7.17 -8.06 17.83
N MET A 33 8.05 -8.26 18.82
CA MET A 33 9.49 -7.95 18.68
C MET A 33 10.13 -8.71 17.51
N GLY A 34 9.87 -10.01 17.39
CA GLY A 34 10.38 -10.83 16.29
C GLY A 34 9.94 -10.30 14.93
N ARG A 35 8.67 -9.88 14.79
CA ARG A 35 8.16 -9.26 13.55
C ARG A 35 8.79 -7.89 13.30
N THR A 36 8.93 -7.07 14.34
CA THR A 36 9.59 -5.76 14.25
C THR A 36 11.02 -5.89 13.74
N TYR A 37 11.80 -6.86 14.25
CA TYR A 37 13.15 -7.12 13.75
C TYR A 37 13.15 -7.61 12.30
N LEU A 38 12.19 -8.45 11.89
CA LEU A 38 12.05 -8.83 10.47
C LEU A 38 11.73 -7.63 9.56
N HIS A 39 10.85 -6.71 9.99
CA HIS A 39 10.54 -5.49 9.22
C HIS A 39 11.73 -4.52 9.12
N GLN A 40 12.60 -4.52 10.12
CA GLN A 40 13.86 -3.75 10.12
C GLN A 40 14.98 -4.44 9.33
N ASN A 41 14.72 -5.61 8.74
CA ASN A 41 15.71 -6.46 8.09
C ASN A 41 16.86 -6.89 9.03
N ASP A 42 16.64 -6.83 10.36
CA ASP A 42 17.54 -7.36 11.39
C ASP A 42 17.24 -8.85 11.59
N LEU A 43 17.69 -9.65 10.62
CA LEU A 43 17.45 -11.08 10.59
C LEU A 43 18.10 -11.82 11.77
N GLU A 44 19.19 -11.28 12.31
CA GLU A 44 19.92 -11.86 13.44
C GLU A 44 19.11 -11.73 14.73
N ALA A 45 18.65 -10.52 15.05
CA ALA A 45 17.79 -10.29 16.20
C ALA A 45 16.43 -11.00 16.06
N ALA A 46 15.86 -11.04 14.85
CA ALA A 46 14.63 -11.76 14.58
C ALA A 46 14.77 -13.27 14.86
N LEU A 47 15.81 -13.92 14.33
CA LEU A 47 16.05 -15.35 14.53
C LEU A 47 16.31 -15.69 16.00
N GLU A 48 17.01 -14.82 16.74
CA GLU A 48 17.20 -15.00 18.18
C GLU A 48 15.87 -14.96 18.95
N VAL A 49 14.99 -14.02 18.62
CA VAL A 49 13.66 -13.92 19.26
C VAL A 49 12.80 -15.13 18.93
N TYR A 50 12.71 -15.54 17.67
CA TYR A 50 11.89 -16.70 17.29
C TYR A 50 12.45 -18.03 17.80
N ARG A 51 13.78 -18.17 17.88
CA ARG A 51 14.41 -19.32 18.53
C ARG A 51 14.11 -19.35 20.02
N GLY A 52 14.16 -18.19 20.70
CA GLY A 52 13.75 -18.05 22.09
C GLY A 52 12.29 -18.45 22.31
N ILE A 53 11.40 -18.06 21.40
CA ILE A 53 9.99 -18.49 21.41
C ILE A 53 9.89 -20.00 21.27
N LEU A 54 10.57 -20.65 20.32
CA LEU A 54 10.47 -22.10 20.13
C LEU A 54 11.17 -22.93 21.22
N ARG A 55 12.11 -22.34 21.95
CA ARG A 55 12.69 -22.97 23.15
C ARG A 55 11.68 -23.01 24.29
N ASP A 56 10.97 -21.91 24.51
CA ASP A 56 10.06 -21.74 25.64
C ASP A 56 8.63 -22.24 25.29
N TYR A 57 8.25 -22.22 24.02
CA TYR A 57 6.98 -22.67 23.43
C TYR A 57 7.22 -23.52 22.16
N PRO A 58 7.60 -24.80 22.31
CA PRO A 58 8.00 -25.65 21.18
C PRO A 58 6.91 -25.96 20.15
N GLN A 59 5.65 -25.68 20.49
CA GLN A 59 4.46 -25.91 19.66
C GLN A 59 3.88 -24.60 19.09
N ASP A 60 4.61 -23.50 19.15
CA ASP A 60 4.13 -22.24 18.59
C ASP A 60 4.14 -22.28 17.06
N VAL A 61 2.94 -22.37 16.47
CA VAL A 61 2.72 -22.51 15.02
C VAL A 61 3.28 -21.30 14.26
N ASP A 62 3.12 -20.08 14.79
CA ASP A 62 3.60 -18.86 14.13
C ASP A 62 5.13 -18.80 14.09
N ALA A 63 5.81 -19.16 15.18
CA ALA A 63 7.28 -19.16 15.21
C ALA A 63 7.87 -20.28 14.33
N LEU A 64 7.24 -21.45 14.26
CA LEU A 64 7.63 -22.51 13.33
C LEU A 64 7.46 -22.08 11.87
N LEU A 65 6.34 -21.40 11.56
CA LEU A 65 6.05 -20.86 10.23
C LEU A 65 7.08 -19.79 9.83
N VAL A 66 7.41 -18.86 10.72
CA VAL A 66 8.37 -17.79 10.44
C VAL A 66 9.78 -18.32 10.17
N ILE A 67 10.29 -19.23 11.01
CA ILE A 67 11.62 -19.81 10.76
C ILE A 67 11.61 -20.68 9.49
N GLY A 68 10.51 -21.41 9.24
CA GLY A 68 10.33 -22.15 7.99
C GLY A 68 10.42 -21.24 6.76
N ASN A 69 9.76 -20.08 6.79
CA ASN A 69 9.80 -19.10 5.70
C ASN A 69 11.20 -18.54 5.48
N LEU A 70 11.98 -18.33 6.54
CA LEU A 70 13.37 -17.88 6.44
C LEU A 70 14.25 -18.95 5.79
N TYR A 71 14.08 -20.23 6.14
CA TYR A 71 14.80 -21.31 5.47
C TYR A 71 14.44 -21.43 3.99
N LEU A 72 13.16 -21.30 3.65
CA LEU A 72 12.68 -21.28 2.27
C LEU A 72 13.30 -20.12 1.49
N ALA A 73 13.28 -18.90 2.06
CA ALA A 73 13.91 -17.71 1.47
C ALA A 73 15.43 -17.84 1.29
N SER A 74 16.09 -18.65 2.11
CA SER A 74 17.53 -18.93 2.00
C SER A 74 17.89 -19.99 0.93
N GLY A 75 16.88 -20.54 0.24
CA GLY A 75 17.04 -21.62 -0.75
C GLY A 75 17.14 -23.01 -0.14
N ASP A 76 16.66 -23.21 1.09
CA ASP A 76 16.69 -24.48 1.83
C ASP A 76 15.26 -25.04 2.05
N PRO A 77 14.62 -25.54 0.98
CA PRO A 77 13.24 -25.97 1.03
C PRO A 77 13.03 -27.24 1.88
N LEU A 78 14.04 -28.10 2.03
CA LEU A 78 13.92 -29.32 2.83
C LEU A 78 13.80 -29.01 4.32
N THR A 79 14.62 -28.07 4.81
CA THR A 79 14.55 -27.62 6.20
C THR A 79 13.24 -26.87 6.48
N ALA A 80 12.81 -26.02 5.54
CA ALA A 80 11.53 -25.33 5.62
C ALA A 80 10.35 -26.32 5.69
N GLN A 81 10.33 -27.34 4.82
CA GLN A 81 9.29 -28.36 4.78
C GLN A 81 9.16 -29.11 6.11
N ALA A 82 10.28 -29.47 6.75
CA ALA A 82 10.27 -30.13 8.05
C ALA A 82 9.66 -29.26 9.16
N LEU A 83 9.91 -27.94 9.12
CA LEU A 83 9.32 -26.99 10.07
C LEU A 83 7.82 -26.79 9.83
N TYR A 84 7.39 -26.72 8.57
CA TYR A 84 5.96 -26.64 8.23
C TYR A 84 5.21 -27.92 8.57
N GLN A 85 5.85 -29.09 8.38
CA GLN A 85 5.25 -30.36 8.78
C GLN A 85 4.96 -30.39 10.28
N ARG A 86 5.92 -29.96 11.11
CA ARG A 86 5.73 -29.84 12.56
C ARG A 86 4.61 -28.87 12.91
N ALA A 87 4.50 -27.75 12.19
CA ALA A 87 3.41 -26.79 12.39
C ALA A 87 2.03 -27.37 12.00
N LEU A 88 1.95 -28.18 10.94
CA LEU A 88 0.72 -28.87 10.52
C LEU A 88 0.32 -30.04 11.43
N GLU A 89 1.27 -30.66 12.12
CA GLU A 89 0.97 -31.66 13.16
C GLU A 89 0.28 -31.02 14.38
N ILE A 90 0.51 -29.73 14.62
CA ILE A 90 -0.08 -28.97 15.72
C ILE A 90 -1.43 -28.35 15.30
N ASP A 91 -1.49 -27.74 14.12
CA ASP A 91 -2.71 -27.15 13.54
C ASP A 91 -2.95 -27.65 12.10
N PRO A 92 -3.59 -28.82 11.93
CA PRO A 92 -3.81 -29.42 10.61
C PRO A 92 -4.72 -28.62 9.68
N ALA A 93 -5.55 -27.72 10.23
CA ALA A 93 -6.49 -26.89 9.48
C ALA A 93 -5.86 -25.56 9.02
N ASN A 94 -4.60 -25.29 9.39
CA ASN A 94 -3.93 -24.05 9.07
C ASN A 94 -3.58 -23.96 7.58
N LEU A 95 -4.45 -23.31 6.82
CA LEU A 95 -4.28 -23.13 5.37
C LEU A 95 -3.02 -22.34 5.02
N ALA A 96 -2.53 -21.45 5.89
CA ALA A 96 -1.32 -20.68 5.64
C ALA A 96 -0.08 -21.59 5.72
N VAL A 97 0.04 -22.40 6.76
CA VAL A 97 1.13 -23.39 6.89
C VAL A 97 1.06 -24.44 5.79
N ARG A 98 -0.15 -24.89 5.42
CA ARG A 98 -0.34 -25.89 4.37
C ARG A 98 0.17 -25.40 3.01
N ARG A 99 -0.12 -24.14 2.67
CA ARG A 99 0.38 -23.51 1.44
C ARG A 99 1.90 -23.43 1.42
N GLN A 100 2.53 -23.06 2.53
CA GLN A 100 4.00 -22.98 2.62
C GLN A 100 4.66 -24.37 2.56
N TYR A 101 4.04 -25.40 3.16
CA TYR A 101 4.48 -26.79 3.03
C TYR A 101 4.45 -27.27 1.57
N ASP A 102 3.33 -27.04 0.88
CA ASP A 102 3.16 -27.46 -0.52
C ASP A 102 4.12 -26.67 -1.45
N LEU A 103 4.42 -25.41 -1.13
CA LEU A 103 5.43 -24.59 -1.83
C LEU A 103 6.84 -25.15 -1.66
N ALA A 104 7.26 -25.42 -0.42
CA ALA A 104 8.57 -26.01 -0.13
C ALA A 104 8.72 -27.41 -0.76
N ALA A 105 7.65 -28.20 -0.83
CA ALA A 105 7.64 -29.51 -1.46
C ALA A 105 7.84 -29.47 -2.99
N ALA A 106 7.50 -28.36 -3.63
CA ALA A 106 7.59 -28.17 -5.07
C ALA A 106 8.96 -27.67 -5.54
N GLU A 107 9.80 -27.17 -4.62
CA GLU A 107 11.14 -26.68 -4.95
C GLU A 107 12.16 -27.82 -5.06
N SER A 108 13.08 -27.70 -6.04
CA SER A 108 14.20 -28.62 -6.14
C SER A 108 15.25 -28.29 -5.07
N PRO A 109 15.63 -29.25 -4.21
CA PRO A 109 16.52 -28.97 -3.10
C PRO A 109 17.93 -28.60 -3.59
N SER A 110 18.43 -27.45 -3.14
CA SER A 110 19.78 -26.97 -3.45
C SER A 110 20.81 -27.34 -2.38
N VAL A 111 20.34 -27.75 -1.19
CA VAL A 111 21.13 -28.08 0.01
C VAL A 111 20.48 -29.23 0.78
N GLU A 112 21.28 -29.96 1.58
CA GLU A 112 20.77 -30.99 2.49
C GLU A 112 20.01 -30.36 3.68
N ALA A 113 18.94 -31.03 4.14
CA ALA A 113 18.15 -30.57 5.27
C ALA A 113 18.99 -30.45 6.56
N GLU A 114 18.82 -29.35 7.28
CA GLU A 114 19.43 -29.17 8.59
C GLU A 114 18.83 -30.18 9.59
N LYS A 115 19.70 -30.96 10.24
CA LYS A 115 19.30 -31.96 11.24
C LYS A 115 18.70 -31.32 12.49
N ASP A 116 19.18 -30.13 12.85
CA ASP A 116 18.61 -29.27 13.88
C ASP A 116 18.54 -27.83 13.36
N PRO A 117 17.38 -27.42 12.81
CA PRO A 117 17.20 -26.09 12.22
C PRO A 117 17.30 -24.93 13.24
N LEU A 118 17.28 -25.23 14.54
CA LEU A 118 17.32 -24.21 15.60
C LEU A 118 18.70 -24.11 16.26
N ALA A 119 19.64 -25.00 15.92
CA ALA A 119 20.98 -24.98 16.47
C ALA A 119 21.72 -23.67 16.07
N PRO A 120 22.56 -23.09 16.95
CA PRO A 120 23.29 -21.86 16.64
C PRO A 120 24.08 -21.90 15.32
N GLY A 121 24.66 -23.05 14.98
CA GLY A 121 25.40 -23.24 13.73
C GLY A 121 24.51 -23.28 12.47
N ALA A 122 23.27 -23.78 12.58
CA ALA A 122 22.31 -23.79 11.46
C ALA A 122 21.73 -22.40 11.22
N VAL A 123 21.47 -21.64 12.29
CA VAL A 123 21.06 -20.23 12.24
C VAL A 123 22.15 -19.35 11.63
N GLY A 124 23.42 -19.57 11.98
CA GLY A 124 24.54 -18.83 11.38
C GLY A 124 24.67 -19.04 9.86
N ARG A 125 24.45 -20.27 9.36
CA ARG A 125 24.41 -20.56 7.92
C ARG A 125 23.18 -19.97 7.23
N LEU A 126 22.03 -20.03 7.90
CA LEU A 126 20.80 -19.41 7.44
C LEU A 126 20.99 -17.89 7.22
N LEU A 127 21.54 -17.18 8.22
CA LEU A 127 21.86 -15.75 8.12
C LEU A 127 22.84 -15.46 6.98
N GLN A 128 23.89 -16.28 6.84
CA GLN A 128 24.87 -16.10 5.78
C GLN A 128 24.26 -16.20 4.37
N ARG A 129 23.33 -17.15 4.17
CA ARG A 129 22.61 -17.32 2.90
C ARG A 129 21.62 -16.18 2.64
N LEU A 130 20.92 -15.74 3.68
CA LEU A 130 19.92 -14.67 3.58
C LEU A 130 20.54 -13.29 3.34
N MET A 131 21.72 -13.01 3.88
CA MET A 131 22.24 -11.64 3.93
C MET A 131 23.04 -11.20 2.71
N GLY A 132 23.66 -12.09 1.91
CA GLY A 132 24.43 -11.73 0.71
C GLY A 132 25.68 -10.80 0.85
N LYS A 133 25.74 -9.91 1.86
CA LYS A 133 26.69 -8.84 2.28
C LYS A 133 27.26 -7.87 1.21
N PRO A 134 27.50 -6.55 1.53
CA PRO A 134 26.95 -5.62 2.56
C PRO A 134 26.70 -4.15 1.99
N PRO A 135 26.48 -3.03 2.77
CA PRO A 135 27.38 -2.46 3.80
C PRO A 135 26.71 -2.14 5.16
N GLN A 136 27.50 -2.26 6.24
CA GLN A 136 27.23 -1.68 7.56
C GLN A 136 27.87 -0.28 7.65
N LEU A 137 27.39 0.59 8.55
CA LEU A 137 28.19 1.71 9.08
C LEU A 137 29.52 1.10 9.53
N THR A 138 30.59 1.42 8.79
CA THR A 138 31.86 0.73 8.98
C THR A 138 32.47 1.16 10.30
N ASP A 139 33.13 0.23 11.00
CA ASP A 139 34.01 0.57 12.13
C ASP A 139 34.98 1.72 11.75
N HIS A 140 35.32 1.81 10.47
CA HIS A 140 36.08 2.91 9.88
C HIS A 140 35.45 4.30 10.05
N ALA A 141 34.13 4.44 9.90
CA ALA A 141 33.42 5.71 10.10
C ALA A 141 33.38 6.11 11.58
N ILE A 142 33.22 5.12 12.48
CA ILE A 142 33.28 5.32 13.93
C ILE A 142 34.70 5.69 14.37
N GLU A 143 35.72 5.01 13.84
CA GLU A 143 37.12 5.37 14.09
C GLU A 143 37.48 6.76 13.57
N LYS A 144 36.96 7.16 12.40
CA LYS A 144 37.19 8.50 11.83
C LYS A 144 36.56 9.59 12.70
N ALA A 145 35.34 9.36 13.18
CA ALA A 145 34.65 10.23 14.13
C ALA A 145 35.41 10.35 15.46
N ALA A 146 35.92 9.23 16.00
CA ALA A 146 36.72 9.22 17.23
C ALA A 146 38.04 10.00 17.08
N ARG A 147 38.76 9.81 15.97
CA ARG A 147 40.00 10.53 15.67
C ARG A 147 39.77 12.04 15.55
N LEU A 148 38.67 12.46 14.93
CA LEU A 148 38.33 13.88 14.80
C LEU A 148 38.02 14.51 16.16
N LEU A 149 37.30 13.80 17.03
CA LEU A 149 37.05 14.26 18.41
C LEU A 149 38.33 14.40 19.21
N GLU A 150 39.23 13.42 19.14
CA GLU A 150 40.53 13.49 19.82
C GLU A 150 41.35 14.70 19.35
N LEU A 151 41.38 14.96 18.05
CA LEU A 151 42.05 16.13 17.46
C LEU A 151 41.48 17.46 17.99
N ILE A 152 40.16 17.57 18.08
CA ILE A 152 39.49 18.77 18.59
C ILE A 152 39.77 18.96 20.10
N ILE A 153 39.69 17.90 20.89
CA ILE A 153 39.83 17.97 22.36
C ILE A 153 41.28 18.31 22.79
N HIS A 154 42.28 17.88 22.02
CA HIS A 154 43.70 18.09 22.35
C HIS A 154 44.33 19.30 21.63
N SER A 155 43.56 20.06 20.86
CA SER A 155 44.04 21.27 20.20
C SER A 155 44.17 22.46 21.16
N GLU A 156 45.16 23.33 20.95
CA GLU A 156 45.28 24.60 21.67
C GLU A 156 44.12 25.58 21.36
N SER A 157 43.41 25.38 20.25
CA SER A 157 42.24 26.18 19.83
C SER A 157 41.11 25.27 19.29
N PRO A 158 40.28 24.66 20.17
CA PRO A 158 39.23 23.72 19.75
C PRO A 158 38.15 24.37 18.87
N ALA A 159 37.79 25.61 19.13
CA ALA A 159 36.76 26.32 18.36
C ALA A 159 37.17 26.54 16.89
N GLU A 160 38.47 26.78 16.64
CA GLU A 160 39.00 26.93 15.28
C GLU A 160 39.08 25.60 14.54
N GLN A 161 39.37 24.50 15.25
CA GLN A 161 39.35 23.14 14.68
C GLN A 161 37.92 22.68 14.32
N VAL A 162 36.93 22.99 15.16
CA VAL A 162 35.52 22.75 14.82
C VAL A 162 35.11 23.55 13.59
N ALA A 163 35.55 24.82 13.49
CA ALA A 163 35.25 25.66 12.34
C ALA A 163 35.86 25.14 11.03
N LEU A 164 37.07 24.56 11.09
CA LEU A 164 37.78 23.99 9.94
C LEU A 164 37.20 22.67 9.44
N HIS A 165 36.53 21.90 10.31
CA HIS A 165 36.00 20.56 10.00
C HIS A 165 34.46 20.49 10.01
N LEU A 166 33.77 21.63 9.90
CA LEU A 166 32.31 21.73 10.02
C LEU A 166 31.53 20.77 9.09
N GLU A 167 31.88 20.71 7.80
CA GLU A 167 31.24 19.80 6.84
C GLU A 167 31.52 18.32 7.16
N GLU A 168 32.75 18.01 7.59
CA GLU A 168 33.14 16.64 7.95
C GLU A 168 32.46 16.18 9.26
N ILE A 169 32.18 17.12 10.18
CA ILE A 169 31.42 16.88 11.41
C ILE A 169 29.95 16.59 11.09
N ASP A 170 29.35 17.30 10.12
CA ASP A 170 27.94 17.09 9.72
C ASP A 170 27.71 15.72 9.09
N ASP A 171 28.66 15.22 8.31
CA ASP A 171 28.63 13.88 7.71
C ASP A 171 28.88 12.77 8.73
N LEU A 172 29.76 13.01 9.70
CA LEU A 172 30.10 12.05 10.76
C LEU A 172 29.19 12.16 11.99
N LEU A 173 28.25 13.10 12.00
CA LEU A 173 27.33 13.36 13.12
C LEU A 173 26.60 12.11 13.63
N PRO A 174 26.10 11.19 12.78
CA PRO A 174 25.49 9.95 13.25
C PRO A 174 26.47 9.04 14.00
N ALA A 175 27.72 8.96 13.57
CA ALA A 175 28.78 8.17 14.20
C ALA A 175 29.27 8.81 15.50
N LEU A 176 29.29 10.15 15.57
CA LEU A 176 29.62 10.91 16.78
C LEU A 176 28.55 10.75 17.87
N LEU A 177 27.26 10.76 17.49
CA LEU A 177 26.16 10.50 18.43
C LEU A 177 26.21 9.05 18.94
N GLU A 178 26.51 8.09 18.07
CA GLU A 178 26.67 6.68 18.44
C GLU A 178 27.81 6.47 19.44
N LEU A 179 28.95 7.14 19.26
CA LEU A 179 30.05 7.12 20.23
C LEU A 179 29.63 7.66 21.60
N ASN A 180 28.88 8.77 21.63
CA ASN A 180 28.40 9.37 22.87
C ASN A 180 27.33 8.51 23.58
N VAL A 181 26.46 7.83 22.82
CA VAL A 181 25.51 6.85 23.36
C VAL A 181 26.26 5.70 24.03
N ARG A 182 27.25 5.10 23.34
CA ARG A 182 28.06 4.01 23.89
C ARG A 182 28.81 4.43 25.16
N GLN A 183 29.38 5.62 25.18
CA GLN A 183 30.06 6.14 26.36
C GLN A 183 29.08 6.38 27.53
N ALA A 184 27.90 6.93 27.27
CA ALA A 184 26.88 7.15 28.30
C ALA A 184 26.38 5.84 28.92
N GLU A 185 26.28 4.77 28.13
CA GLU A 185 25.93 3.43 28.62
C GLU A 185 27.04 2.80 29.45
N LEU A 186 28.29 2.92 29.02
CA LEU A 186 29.46 2.48 29.79
C LEU A 186 29.60 3.22 31.11
N ASP A 187 29.25 4.51 31.14
CA ASP A 187 29.21 5.34 32.35
C ASP A 187 27.99 5.05 33.25
N GLY A 188 27.09 4.15 32.85
CA GLY A 188 25.87 3.81 33.59
C GLY A 188 24.80 4.91 33.61
N ARG A 189 24.86 5.88 32.70
CA ARG A 189 23.91 7.00 32.59
C ARG A 189 22.83 6.70 31.55
N ALA A 190 21.90 5.82 31.93
CA ALA A 190 20.82 5.35 31.06
C ALA A 190 19.96 6.49 30.49
N ASP A 191 19.58 7.47 31.33
CA ASP A 191 18.73 8.60 30.91
C ASP A 191 19.40 9.47 29.82
N LEU A 192 20.73 9.62 29.88
CA LEU A 192 21.50 10.37 28.88
C LEU A 192 21.60 9.59 27.57
N ALA A 193 21.85 8.28 27.64
CA ALA A 193 21.90 7.40 26.47
C ALA A 193 20.54 7.38 25.74
N GLU A 194 19.44 7.33 26.49
CA GLU A 194 18.08 7.39 25.94
C GLU A 194 17.81 8.75 25.27
N GLY A 195 18.17 9.85 25.93
CA GLY A 195 18.03 11.20 25.36
C GLY A 195 18.86 11.40 24.07
N LEU A 196 20.08 10.85 24.02
CA LEU A 196 20.95 10.92 22.84
C LEU A 196 20.44 10.07 21.68
N ARG A 197 19.85 8.91 21.95
CA ARG A 197 19.18 8.07 20.91
C ARG A 197 17.95 8.75 20.34
N ALA A 198 17.13 9.38 21.18
CA ALA A 198 15.97 10.13 20.72
C ALA A 198 16.38 11.33 19.83
N LEU A 199 17.46 12.03 20.21
CA LEU A 199 18.03 13.10 19.40
C LEU A 199 18.58 12.59 18.07
N GLN A 200 19.30 11.46 18.06
CA GLN A 200 19.80 10.81 16.85
C GLN A 200 18.65 10.45 15.89
N GLN A 201 17.55 9.92 16.43
CA GLN A 201 16.36 9.58 15.65
C GLN A 201 15.67 10.82 15.07
N ASN A 202 15.54 11.90 15.85
CA ASN A 202 14.95 13.16 15.37
C ASN A 202 15.81 13.83 14.29
N ILE A 203 17.14 13.81 14.42
CA ILE A 203 18.06 14.35 13.41
C ILE A 203 18.01 13.52 12.12
N LEU A 204 17.87 12.19 12.23
CA LEU A 204 17.65 11.32 11.07
C LEU A 204 16.32 11.62 10.37
N LEU A 205 15.25 11.83 11.13
CA LEU A 205 13.94 12.21 10.59
C LEU A 205 13.96 13.61 9.96
N GLN A 206 14.67 14.57 10.55
CA GLN A 206 14.85 15.90 9.98
C GLN A 206 15.70 15.88 8.71
N LYS A 207 16.83 15.14 8.69
CA LYS A 207 17.62 14.97 7.45
C LYS A 207 16.80 14.26 6.36
N GLN A 208 15.91 13.34 6.71
CA GLN A 208 14.99 12.71 5.75
C GLN A 208 13.93 13.69 5.24
N ALA A 209 13.33 14.49 6.12
CA ALA A 209 12.34 15.50 5.76
C ALA A 209 12.94 16.65 4.94
N GLU A 210 14.14 17.11 5.30
CA GLU A 210 14.90 18.13 4.55
C GLU A 210 15.37 17.58 3.20
N GLN A 211 15.78 16.31 3.11
CA GLN A 211 16.07 15.65 1.82
C GLN A 211 14.81 15.43 0.97
N GLU A 212 13.63 15.24 1.58
CA GLU A 212 12.35 15.18 0.88
C GLU A 212 11.88 16.57 0.42
N GLU A 213 12.01 17.62 1.25
CA GLU A 213 11.69 19.01 0.90
C GLU A 213 12.68 19.58 -0.13
N GLU A 214 13.99 19.33 -0.02
CA GLU A 214 14.97 19.67 -1.04
C GLU A 214 14.72 18.86 -2.33
N LYS A 215 14.36 17.57 -2.26
CA LYS A 215 13.90 16.82 -3.44
C LYS A 215 12.68 17.47 -4.07
N LEU A 216 11.67 17.84 -3.28
CA LEU A 216 10.43 18.48 -3.77
C LEU A 216 10.69 19.90 -4.33
N ALA A 217 11.64 20.64 -3.78
CA ALA A 217 12.03 21.97 -4.23
C ALA A 217 12.94 21.93 -5.48
N LEU A 218 13.89 21.00 -5.55
CA LEU A 218 14.71 20.71 -6.74
C LEU A 218 13.86 20.12 -7.88
N GLU A 219 12.79 19.38 -7.57
CA GLU A 219 11.81 18.84 -8.54
C GLU A 219 10.87 19.89 -9.15
N GLN A 220 10.79 21.11 -8.61
CA GLN A 220 10.13 22.25 -9.25
C GLN A 220 11.06 23.03 -10.20
N GLY A 221 12.38 22.85 -10.08
CA GLY A 221 13.40 23.48 -10.93
C GLY A 221 13.97 22.62 -12.06
N GLY A 222 13.67 21.32 -12.09
CA GLY A 222 14.15 20.39 -13.11
C GLY A 222 13.24 20.34 -14.34
N GLY A 223 13.84 20.32 -15.54
CA GLY A 223 13.12 20.25 -16.82
C GLY A 223 12.05 19.15 -16.85
N SER A 224 10.96 19.41 -17.59
CA SER A 224 9.83 18.48 -17.73
C SER A 224 10.31 17.04 -17.94
N PRO A 225 9.95 16.08 -17.07
CA PRO A 225 10.39 14.70 -17.23
C PRO A 225 9.88 14.17 -18.56
N SER A 226 10.77 13.88 -19.50
CA SER A 226 10.41 13.27 -20.78
C SER A 226 10.65 11.77 -20.74
N PHE A 227 9.71 10.98 -21.22
CA PHE A 227 9.86 9.55 -21.38
C PHE A 227 9.63 9.21 -22.85
N HIS A 228 10.62 8.64 -23.53
CA HIS A 228 10.54 8.33 -24.96
C HIS A 228 10.41 6.81 -25.24
N GLY A 229 10.14 6.02 -24.19
CA GLY A 229 10.00 4.58 -24.31
C GLY A 229 8.62 4.13 -24.80
N LYS A 230 8.51 2.83 -25.04
CA LYS A 230 7.29 2.12 -25.46
C LYS A 230 6.70 1.38 -24.26
N VAL A 231 5.46 1.70 -23.94
CA VAL A 231 4.69 1.08 -22.87
C VAL A 231 3.60 0.20 -23.48
N LEU A 232 3.56 -1.07 -23.10
CA LEU A 232 2.46 -1.97 -23.43
C LEU A 232 1.50 -2.03 -22.24
N ILE A 233 0.27 -1.54 -22.42
CA ILE A 233 -0.82 -1.74 -21.46
C ILE A 233 -1.52 -3.05 -21.81
N LEU A 234 -1.44 -4.02 -20.90
CA LEU A 234 -2.19 -5.26 -20.96
C LEU A 234 -3.47 -5.11 -20.17
N ALA A 235 -4.60 -5.25 -20.85
CA ALA A 235 -5.92 -5.17 -20.25
C ALA A 235 -6.79 -6.36 -20.71
N PRO A 236 -7.61 -6.94 -19.82
CA PRO A 236 -8.58 -7.99 -20.16
C PRO A 236 -9.55 -7.59 -21.27
N ASP A 237 -9.92 -6.31 -21.33
CA ASP A 237 -10.80 -5.75 -22.35
C ASP A 237 -10.13 -4.49 -22.95
N PRO A 238 -9.36 -4.64 -24.05
CA PRO A 238 -8.63 -3.55 -24.70
C PRO A 238 -9.54 -2.47 -25.28
N GLU A 239 -10.76 -2.85 -25.67
CA GLU A 239 -11.74 -1.93 -26.26
C GLU A 239 -12.40 -1.06 -25.19
N ASN A 240 -12.36 -1.49 -23.93
CA ASN A 240 -13.01 -0.83 -22.80
C ASN A 240 -12.07 -0.71 -21.60
N LEU A 241 -10.99 0.05 -21.78
CA LEU A 241 -10.03 0.36 -20.70
C LEU A 241 -10.71 1.01 -19.50
N SER A 242 -10.19 0.72 -18.31
CA SER A 242 -10.55 1.48 -17.11
C SER A 242 -10.19 2.95 -17.29
N GLY A 243 -10.95 3.85 -16.66
CA GLY A 243 -10.68 5.29 -16.72
C GLY A 243 -9.25 5.64 -16.28
N ARG A 244 -8.75 4.91 -15.28
CA ARG A 244 -7.36 5.00 -14.79
C ARG A 244 -6.33 4.66 -15.87
N MET A 245 -6.51 3.56 -16.61
CA MET A 245 -5.60 3.16 -17.69
C MET A 245 -5.69 4.09 -18.91
N ALA A 246 -6.88 4.61 -19.24
CA ALA A 246 -7.04 5.60 -20.29
C ALA A 246 -6.29 6.90 -19.98
N LEU A 247 -6.38 7.39 -18.74
CA LEU A 247 -5.66 8.59 -18.28
C LEU A 247 -4.15 8.35 -18.17
N LEU A 248 -3.72 7.14 -17.80
CA LEU A 248 -2.32 6.75 -17.84
C LEU A 248 -1.77 6.79 -19.28
N ALA A 249 -2.48 6.21 -20.24
CA ALA A 249 -2.09 6.25 -21.64
C ALA A 249 -1.91 7.70 -22.12
N GLU A 250 -2.88 8.56 -21.80
CA GLU A 250 -2.83 9.99 -22.09
C GLU A 250 -1.59 10.67 -21.47
N ALA A 251 -1.28 10.35 -20.21
CA ALA A 251 -0.12 10.89 -19.51
C ALA A 251 1.18 10.49 -20.21
N ILE A 252 1.35 9.19 -20.52
CA ILE A 252 2.57 8.69 -21.17
C ILE A 252 2.79 9.38 -22.52
N GLU A 253 1.74 9.49 -23.35
CA GLU A 253 1.82 10.16 -24.65
C GLU A 253 2.15 11.65 -24.52
N GLN A 254 1.56 12.34 -23.53
CA GLN A 254 1.85 13.75 -23.26
C GLN A 254 3.34 14.00 -22.95
N TYR A 255 4.02 13.02 -22.38
CA TYR A 255 5.44 13.10 -22.02
C TYR A 255 6.39 12.48 -23.06
N GLY A 256 5.89 12.18 -24.26
CA GLY A 256 6.67 11.72 -25.41
C GLY A 256 6.76 10.20 -25.57
N GLY A 257 6.07 9.44 -24.72
CA GLY A 257 6.08 7.98 -24.74
C GLY A 257 5.15 7.45 -25.82
N ARG A 258 5.30 6.17 -26.16
CA ARG A 258 4.38 5.47 -27.08
C ARG A 258 3.63 4.42 -26.30
N VAL A 259 2.31 4.42 -26.42
CA VAL A 259 1.44 3.45 -25.76
C VAL A 259 0.87 2.48 -26.78
N GLN A 260 0.97 1.20 -26.49
CA GLN A 260 0.24 0.14 -27.18
C GLN A 260 -0.69 -0.52 -26.17
N ILE A 261 -1.93 -0.79 -26.57
CA ILE A 261 -2.92 -1.46 -25.73
C ILE A 261 -3.20 -2.82 -26.36
N SER A 262 -3.18 -3.88 -25.56
CA SER A 262 -3.54 -5.22 -26.03
C SER A 262 -4.19 -6.07 -24.95
N GLY A 263 -4.98 -7.04 -25.39
CA GLY A 263 -5.59 -8.09 -24.56
C GLY A 263 -5.33 -9.48 -25.11
N ALA A 264 -4.59 -9.57 -26.22
CA ALA A 264 -4.11 -10.81 -26.81
C ALA A 264 -2.62 -10.68 -27.10
N PHE A 265 -1.89 -11.79 -27.01
CA PHE A 265 -0.44 -11.75 -27.14
C PHE A 265 0.05 -12.17 -28.52
N GLU A 266 0.74 -11.26 -29.19
CA GLU A 266 1.65 -11.58 -30.29
C GLU A 266 3.10 -11.43 -29.81
N VAL A 267 3.91 -12.49 -29.93
CA VAL A 267 5.32 -12.54 -29.45
C VAL A 267 6.18 -11.39 -30.01
N GLN A 268 5.79 -10.82 -31.15
CA GLN A 268 6.48 -9.70 -31.79
C GLN A 268 6.31 -8.38 -31.03
N ASP A 269 5.16 -8.14 -30.40
CA ASP A 269 4.86 -6.94 -29.61
C ASP A 269 5.69 -6.90 -28.31
N ALA A 270 5.91 -8.06 -27.70
CA ALA A 270 6.64 -8.25 -26.45
C ALA A 270 8.09 -7.74 -26.51
N ARG A 271 8.77 -7.99 -27.63
CA ARG A 271 10.18 -7.57 -27.84
C ARG A 271 10.31 -6.08 -28.10
N CYS A 272 9.19 -5.40 -28.33
CA CYS A 272 9.17 -3.99 -28.70
C CYS A 272 8.83 -3.06 -27.53
N ALA A 273 8.40 -3.56 -26.38
CA ALA A 273 8.05 -2.73 -25.22
C ALA A 273 9.21 -2.60 -24.22
N ASP A 274 9.40 -1.40 -23.68
CA ASP A 274 10.39 -1.11 -22.63
C ASP A 274 9.84 -1.50 -21.24
N VAL A 275 8.52 -1.42 -21.06
CA VAL A 275 7.79 -1.81 -19.85
C VAL A 275 6.37 -2.25 -20.19
N VAL A 276 5.83 -3.17 -19.38
CA VAL A 276 4.45 -3.63 -19.47
C VAL A 276 3.69 -3.18 -18.23
N ILE A 277 2.46 -2.70 -18.42
CA ILE A 277 1.53 -2.35 -17.36
C ILE A 277 0.30 -3.24 -17.50
N ALA A 278 0.13 -4.17 -16.56
CA ALA A 278 -0.95 -5.13 -16.56
C ALA A 278 -2.05 -4.67 -15.60
N SER A 279 -3.21 -4.29 -16.14
CA SER A 279 -4.37 -3.84 -15.36
C SER A 279 -5.24 -5.03 -14.96
N ASN A 280 -5.38 -5.29 -13.66
CA ASN A 280 -6.16 -6.40 -13.12
C ASN A 280 -5.97 -7.74 -13.87
N PRO A 281 -4.73 -8.17 -14.17
CA PRO A 281 -4.48 -9.29 -15.09
C PRO A 281 -5.13 -10.61 -14.63
N HIS A 282 -5.37 -10.76 -13.33
CA HIS A 282 -6.01 -11.92 -12.74
C HIS A 282 -7.48 -12.10 -13.14
N SER A 283 -8.16 -11.07 -13.62
CA SER A 283 -9.56 -11.19 -14.03
C SER A 283 -9.72 -12.00 -15.31
N ASP A 284 -8.68 -12.05 -16.15
CA ASP A 284 -8.59 -12.94 -17.31
C ASP A 284 -7.35 -13.86 -17.17
N PRO A 285 -7.56 -15.12 -16.76
CA PRO A 285 -6.46 -16.09 -16.61
C PRO A 285 -5.61 -16.32 -17.87
N SER A 286 -6.11 -16.00 -19.08
CA SER A 286 -5.33 -16.14 -20.32
C SER A 286 -4.13 -15.17 -20.37
N LEU A 287 -4.21 -14.05 -19.65
CA LEU A 287 -3.11 -13.07 -19.57
C LEU A 287 -1.91 -13.60 -18.76
N LEU A 288 -2.09 -14.65 -17.94
CA LEU A 288 -0.99 -15.18 -17.13
C LEU A 288 0.15 -15.75 -17.98
N GLU A 289 -0.17 -16.48 -19.06
CA GLU A 289 0.84 -17.00 -19.98
C GLU A 289 1.63 -15.87 -20.65
N THR A 290 0.95 -14.76 -20.90
CA THR A 290 1.55 -13.53 -21.45
C THR A 290 2.52 -12.91 -20.46
N LEU A 291 2.11 -12.73 -19.20
CA LEU A 291 2.99 -12.19 -18.15
C LEU A 291 4.21 -13.08 -17.92
N ALA A 292 4.03 -14.40 -17.88
CA ALA A 292 5.14 -15.35 -17.72
C ALA A 292 6.13 -15.28 -18.89
N THR A 293 5.62 -15.15 -20.12
CA THR A 293 6.46 -14.98 -21.32
C THR A 293 7.24 -13.68 -21.26
N LEU A 294 6.59 -12.57 -20.92
CA LEU A 294 7.24 -11.26 -20.78
C LEU A 294 8.33 -11.27 -19.71
N ALA A 295 8.05 -11.88 -18.57
CA ALA A 295 9.03 -12.08 -17.51
C ALA A 295 10.23 -12.92 -17.98
N ALA A 296 9.99 -13.99 -18.76
CA ALA A 296 11.07 -14.81 -19.34
C ALA A 296 11.96 -14.03 -20.33
N TYR A 297 11.41 -13.02 -21.01
CA TYR A 297 12.17 -12.08 -21.84
C TYR A 297 12.78 -10.91 -21.04
N ASN A 298 12.71 -10.96 -19.71
CA ASN A 298 13.11 -9.89 -18.80
C ASN A 298 12.44 -8.54 -19.10
N VAL A 299 11.22 -8.52 -19.64
CA VAL A 299 10.47 -7.27 -19.80
C VAL A 299 9.92 -6.89 -18.42
N PRO A 300 10.17 -5.66 -17.92
CA PRO A 300 9.67 -5.26 -16.61
C PRO A 300 8.14 -5.15 -16.59
N ILE A 301 7.52 -5.65 -15.52
CA ILE A 301 6.06 -5.76 -15.40
C ILE A 301 5.60 -4.92 -14.20
N LEU A 302 4.76 -3.93 -14.46
CA LEU A 302 3.97 -3.23 -13.46
C LEU A 302 2.58 -3.87 -13.41
N VAL A 303 2.13 -4.30 -12.23
CA VAL A 303 0.76 -4.79 -12.05
C VAL A 303 -0.06 -3.69 -11.40
N ASP A 304 -1.09 -3.18 -12.08
CA ASP A 304 -2.03 -2.20 -11.53
C ASP A 304 -3.27 -2.91 -10.99
N LEU A 305 -3.56 -2.66 -9.71
CA LEU A 305 -4.78 -3.10 -9.03
C LEU A 305 -5.56 -1.85 -8.58
N ASP A 306 -6.74 -1.66 -9.16
CA ASP A 306 -7.61 -0.51 -8.89
C ASP A 306 -8.59 -0.74 -7.72
N THR A 307 -8.53 -1.92 -7.10
CA THR A 307 -9.32 -2.25 -5.90
C THR A 307 -8.65 -3.34 -5.07
N ASP A 308 -9.03 -3.41 -3.79
CA ASP A 308 -8.64 -4.49 -2.89
C ASP A 308 -9.42 -5.77 -3.21
N VAL A 309 -8.82 -6.62 -4.05
CA VAL A 309 -9.43 -7.85 -4.52
C VAL A 309 -9.47 -8.96 -3.46
N GLU A 310 -8.63 -8.86 -2.42
CA GLU A 310 -8.56 -9.85 -1.34
C GLU A 310 -9.69 -9.64 -0.34
N ASN A 311 -10.00 -8.38 0.00
CA ASN A 311 -11.11 -8.03 0.88
C ASN A 311 -12.43 -7.77 0.14
N LEU A 312 -12.46 -7.88 -1.19
CA LEU A 312 -13.65 -7.62 -2.02
C LEU A 312 -14.86 -8.47 -1.56
N PRO A 313 -15.96 -7.86 -1.08
CA PRO A 313 -17.10 -8.62 -0.57
C PRO A 313 -17.76 -9.47 -1.67
N VAL A 314 -18.24 -10.66 -1.32
CA VAL A 314 -18.94 -11.56 -2.27
C VAL A 314 -20.21 -10.92 -2.85
N SER A 315 -20.86 -10.06 -2.06
CA SER A 315 -22.03 -9.28 -2.49
C SER A 315 -21.66 -8.13 -3.44
N HIS A 316 -20.39 -7.76 -3.53
CA HIS A 316 -19.94 -6.61 -4.32
C HIS A 316 -20.09 -6.91 -5.83
N PRO A 317 -20.58 -5.95 -6.65
CA PRO A 317 -20.80 -6.14 -8.08
C PRO A 317 -19.57 -6.62 -8.85
N LEU A 318 -18.39 -6.15 -8.42
CA LEU A 318 -17.12 -6.48 -9.05
C LEU A 318 -16.63 -7.89 -8.70
N TYR A 319 -17.15 -8.53 -7.65
CA TYR A 319 -16.66 -9.84 -7.21
C TYR A 319 -16.81 -10.90 -8.30
N GLY A 320 -17.91 -10.88 -9.04
CA GLY A 320 -18.12 -11.76 -10.19
C GLY A 320 -17.09 -11.55 -11.30
N LYS A 321 -16.62 -10.31 -11.50
CA LYS A 321 -15.73 -9.90 -12.61
C LYS A 321 -14.25 -10.06 -12.27
N ILE A 322 -13.82 -9.56 -11.11
CA ILE A 322 -12.40 -9.49 -10.71
C ILE A 322 -12.10 -10.23 -9.40
N GLY A 323 -13.13 -10.68 -8.67
CA GLY A 323 -12.92 -11.38 -7.40
C GLY A 323 -12.17 -12.73 -7.55
N LEU A 324 -11.63 -13.22 -6.44
CA LEU A 324 -10.77 -14.42 -6.40
C LEU A 324 -11.54 -15.75 -6.22
N SER A 325 -12.84 -15.78 -6.56
CA SER A 325 -13.70 -16.95 -6.37
C SER A 325 -13.34 -18.16 -7.23
N SER A 326 -12.68 -17.94 -8.37
CA SER A 326 -12.20 -19.01 -9.24
C SER A 326 -10.76 -19.40 -8.88
N PRO A 327 -10.43 -20.71 -8.77
CA PRO A 327 -9.05 -21.16 -8.61
C PRO A 327 -8.10 -20.67 -9.71
N SER A 328 -8.61 -20.45 -10.94
CA SER A 328 -7.81 -19.86 -12.02
C SER A 328 -7.49 -18.39 -11.78
N ARG A 329 -8.45 -17.60 -11.30
CA ARG A 329 -8.26 -16.18 -10.96
C ARG A 329 -7.37 -16.02 -9.72
N ALA A 330 -7.57 -16.84 -8.69
CA ALA A 330 -6.71 -16.85 -7.52
C ALA A 330 -5.25 -17.16 -7.87
N ARG A 331 -4.99 -18.18 -8.69
CA ARG A 331 -3.63 -18.47 -9.19
C ARG A 331 -3.10 -17.35 -10.07
N GLY A 332 -3.92 -16.79 -10.96
CA GLY A 332 -3.56 -15.67 -11.81
C GLY A 332 -3.15 -14.44 -10.99
N TYR A 333 -3.87 -14.14 -9.92
CA TYR A 333 -3.56 -13.07 -8.98
C TYR A 333 -2.21 -13.28 -8.29
N THR A 334 -2.03 -14.42 -7.63
CA THR A 334 -0.77 -14.73 -6.93
C THR A 334 0.42 -14.72 -7.88
N ALA A 335 0.28 -15.31 -9.07
CA ALA A 335 1.36 -15.33 -10.05
C ALA A 335 1.62 -13.95 -10.65
N SER A 336 0.60 -13.11 -10.85
CA SER A 336 0.79 -11.72 -11.30
C SER A 336 1.58 -10.92 -10.29
N LEU A 337 1.27 -11.05 -9.00
CA LEU A 337 2.02 -10.40 -7.92
C LEU A 337 3.47 -10.88 -7.83
N PHE A 338 3.70 -12.17 -8.08
CA PHE A 338 5.05 -12.75 -8.09
C PHE A 338 5.88 -12.27 -9.29
N LEU A 339 5.26 -12.14 -10.46
CA LEU A 339 5.93 -11.69 -11.69
C LEU A 339 6.09 -10.17 -11.76
N ALA A 340 5.41 -9.42 -10.89
CA ALA A 340 5.45 -7.97 -10.87
C ALA A 340 6.83 -7.47 -10.40
N SER A 341 7.46 -6.62 -11.22
CA SER A 341 8.59 -5.79 -10.79
C SER A 341 8.14 -4.74 -9.76
N ARG A 342 6.89 -4.27 -9.88
CA ARG A 342 6.23 -3.40 -8.90
C ARG A 342 4.72 -3.58 -9.00
N VAL A 343 4.04 -3.48 -7.86
CA VAL A 343 2.57 -3.37 -7.82
C VAL A 343 2.22 -1.89 -7.71
N VAL A 344 1.21 -1.45 -8.46
CA VAL A 344 0.69 -0.08 -8.41
C VAL A 344 -0.77 -0.15 -7.98
N VAL A 345 -1.15 0.73 -7.05
CA VAL A 345 -2.52 0.79 -6.53
C VAL A 345 -3.00 2.22 -6.40
N ASN A 346 -4.32 2.42 -6.33
CA ASN A 346 -4.98 3.72 -6.29
C ASN A 346 -5.38 4.19 -4.88
N SER A 347 -4.97 3.49 -3.83
CA SER A 347 -5.19 3.85 -2.43
C SER A 347 -3.92 3.67 -1.60
N GLN A 348 -3.59 4.66 -0.77
CA GLN A 348 -2.43 4.61 0.12
C GLN A 348 -2.56 3.46 1.12
N ALA A 349 -3.74 3.29 1.72
CA ALA A 349 -4.03 2.18 2.63
C ALA A 349 -3.89 0.81 1.94
N LEU A 350 -4.28 0.70 0.67
CA LEU A 350 -4.05 -0.54 -0.10
C LEU A 350 -2.56 -0.77 -0.36
N ALA A 351 -1.78 0.28 -0.66
CA ALA A 351 -0.34 0.15 -0.87
C ALA A 351 0.35 -0.35 0.41
N GLU A 352 -0.06 0.16 1.57
CA GLU A 352 0.42 -0.30 2.88
C GLU A 352 0.10 -1.77 3.11
N VAL A 353 -1.16 -2.19 2.89
CA VAL A 353 -1.57 -3.60 3.02
C VAL A 353 -0.77 -4.51 2.09
N MET A 354 -0.54 -4.10 0.83
CA MET A 354 0.24 -4.89 -0.13
C MET A 354 1.73 -4.97 0.28
N CYS A 355 2.31 -3.88 0.80
CA CYS A 355 3.67 -3.88 1.34
C CYS A 355 3.79 -4.75 2.60
N GLU A 356 2.82 -4.72 3.51
CA GLU A 356 2.75 -5.61 4.68
C GLU A 356 2.65 -7.08 4.28
N ALA A 357 1.99 -7.37 3.15
CA ALA A 357 1.93 -8.70 2.54
C ALA A 357 3.20 -9.12 1.78
N GLY A 358 4.22 -8.25 1.70
CA GLY A 358 5.50 -8.53 1.06
C GLY A 358 5.55 -8.23 -0.44
N HIS A 359 4.55 -7.53 -0.98
CA HIS A 359 4.55 -7.08 -2.37
C HIS A 359 5.07 -5.64 -2.48
N PRO A 360 6.02 -5.35 -3.39
CA PRO A 360 6.58 -4.01 -3.53
C PRO A 360 5.57 -3.08 -4.19
N ALA A 361 4.64 -2.52 -3.39
CA ALA A 361 3.55 -1.70 -3.87
C ALA A 361 3.89 -0.19 -3.86
N ARG A 362 3.33 0.54 -4.83
CA ARG A 362 3.39 1.99 -4.93
C ARG A 362 1.99 2.55 -5.05
N TYR A 363 1.69 3.54 -4.22
CA TYR A 363 0.48 4.33 -4.35
C TYR A 363 0.64 5.34 -5.49
N ILE A 364 -0.27 5.30 -6.46
CA ILE A 364 -0.45 6.36 -7.44
C ILE A 364 -1.94 6.73 -7.45
N PRO A 365 -2.33 7.94 -7.02
CA PRO A 365 -3.74 8.34 -6.95
C PRO A 365 -4.40 8.35 -8.32
N ASP A 366 -5.72 8.20 -8.33
CA ASP A 366 -6.52 8.47 -9.53
C ASP A 366 -6.44 9.95 -9.92
N THR A 367 -6.68 10.21 -11.21
CA THR A 367 -6.52 11.53 -11.82
C THR A 367 -7.75 11.86 -12.67
N TRP A 368 -7.77 13.05 -13.24
CA TRP A 368 -8.75 13.45 -14.26
C TRP A 368 -8.05 14.32 -15.32
N SER A 369 -8.60 14.35 -16.53
CA SER A 369 -8.05 15.14 -17.64
C SER A 369 -8.98 16.27 -18.03
N ARG A 370 -8.43 17.48 -18.16
CA ARG A 370 -9.15 18.62 -18.74
C ARG A 370 -9.44 18.46 -20.23
N LYS A 371 -8.81 17.49 -20.92
CA LYS A 371 -9.15 17.19 -22.32
C LYS A 371 -10.59 16.73 -22.47
N ASN A 372 -11.20 16.14 -21.43
CA ASN A 372 -12.63 15.88 -21.42
C ASN A 372 -13.39 17.19 -21.09
N PRO A 373 -14.10 17.80 -22.07
CA PRO A 373 -14.72 19.11 -21.89
C PRO A 373 -15.92 19.07 -20.93
N LEU A 374 -16.49 17.88 -20.66
CA LEU A 374 -17.64 17.72 -19.78
C LEU A 374 -17.31 18.13 -18.33
N TRP A 375 -16.04 18.13 -17.92
CA TRP A 375 -15.60 18.62 -16.62
C TRP A 375 -15.79 20.13 -16.45
N GLU A 376 -15.71 20.91 -17.53
CA GLU A 376 -15.84 22.37 -17.52
C GLU A 376 -17.20 22.86 -18.03
N GLN A 377 -18.01 21.96 -18.57
CA GLN A 377 -19.34 22.29 -19.06
C GLN A 377 -20.23 22.79 -17.92
N ARG A 378 -20.91 23.93 -18.14
CA ARG A 378 -21.86 24.47 -17.16
C ARG A 378 -23.05 23.52 -17.00
N SER A 379 -23.43 23.27 -15.74
CA SER A 379 -24.66 22.54 -15.45
C SER A 379 -25.87 23.36 -15.90
N SER A 380 -26.89 22.69 -16.43
CA SER A 380 -28.17 23.33 -16.72
C SER A 380 -28.79 23.91 -15.45
N ALA A 381 -29.41 25.07 -15.54
CA ALA A 381 -30.17 25.63 -14.42
C ALA A 381 -31.34 24.71 -14.07
N ARG A 382 -31.55 24.48 -12.76
CA ARG A 382 -32.63 23.63 -12.23
C ARG A 382 -33.36 24.35 -11.10
N ASN A 383 -34.64 24.04 -10.97
CA ASN A 383 -35.48 24.53 -9.88
C ASN A 383 -35.54 23.55 -8.69
N THR A 384 -34.90 22.39 -8.82
CA THR A 384 -34.82 21.35 -7.80
C THR A 384 -33.42 21.30 -7.20
N PHE A 385 -33.33 20.81 -5.97
CA PHE A 385 -32.06 20.43 -5.35
C PHE A 385 -31.89 18.91 -5.41
N ASN A 386 -30.86 18.45 -6.08
CA ASN A 386 -30.67 17.06 -6.42
C ASN A 386 -29.63 16.41 -5.50
N LEU A 387 -30.09 15.56 -4.58
CA LEU A 387 -29.25 14.68 -3.77
C LEU A 387 -28.85 13.47 -4.62
N GLY A 388 -27.60 13.43 -5.04
CA GLY A 388 -27.06 12.41 -5.91
C GLY A 388 -26.40 11.26 -5.17
N TRP A 389 -26.61 10.04 -5.63
CA TRP A 389 -25.79 8.89 -5.27
C TRP A 389 -25.42 8.15 -6.55
N MET A 390 -24.15 7.78 -6.67
CA MET A 390 -23.61 7.06 -7.82
C MET A 390 -22.95 5.77 -7.33
N GLY A 391 -23.43 4.64 -7.83
CA GLY A 391 -22.90 3.33 -7.48
C GLY A 391 -23.24 2.28 -8.53
N ASN A 392 -22.59 1.13 -8.39
CA ASN A 392 -22.72 0.00 -9.30
C ASN A 392 -23.77 -1.01 -8.79
N PRO A 393 -24.39 -1.81 -9.69
CA PRO A 393 -25.44 -2.77 -9.33
C PRO A 393 -25.02 -3.78 -8.25
N GLY A 394 -25.51 -3.64 -7.02
CA GLY A 394 -25.13 -4.46 -5.86
C GLY A 394 -24.54 -3.65 -4.69
N GLN A 395 -24.38 -2.34 -4.85
CA GLN A 395 -23.95 -1.42 -3.78
C GLN A 395 -25.15 -0.75 -3.07
N MET A 396 -26.37 -1.22 -3.32
CA MET A 396 -27.59 -0.69 -2.69
C MET A 396 -27.53 -0.63 -1.16
N GLU A 397 -26.82 -1.56 -0.51
CA GLU A 397 -26.67 -1.60 0.95
C GLU A 397 -26.01 -0.33 1.51
N ASP A 398 -25.06 0.26 0.78
CA ASP A 398 -24.38 1.50 1.17
C ASP A 398 -25.37 2.66 1.25
N LEU A 399 -26.23 2.80 0.25
CA LEU A 399 -27.27 3.83 0.28
C LEU A 399 -28.39 3.52 1.29
N ALA A 400 -28.67 2.24 1.52
CA ALA A 400 -29.72 1.80 2.45
C ALA A 400 -29.45 2.30 3.88
N MET A 401 -28.19 2.42 4.28
CA MET A 401 -27.78 2.94 5.60
C MET A 401 -28.34 4.35 5.85
N VAL A 402 -28.25 5.24 4.85
CA VAL A 402 -28.69 6.64 4.96
C VAL A 402 -30.09 6.88 4.43
N ARG A 403 -30.78 5.86 3.90
CA ARG A 403 -32.12 5.95 3.30
C ARG A 403 -33.13 6.72 4.17
N ARG A 404 -33.19 6.42 5.47
CA ARG A 404 -34.15 7.07 6.39
C ARG A 404 -33.88 8.57 6.52
N VAL A 405 -32.61 8.96 6.52
CA VAL A 405 -32.17 10.35 6.57
C VAL A 405 -32.52 11.07 5.27
N VAL A 406 -32.23 10.45 4.11
CA VAL A 406 -32.59 11.00 2.80
C VAL A 406 -34.10 11.23 2.70
N LEU A 407 -34.93 10.23 3.06
CA LEU A 407 -36.39 10.36 3.08
C LEU A 407 -36.89 11.45 4.05
N ARG A 408 -36.15 11.70 5.14
CA ARG A 408 -36.47 12.80 6.07
C ARG A 408 -36.18 14.16 5.44
N ILE A 409 -35.01 14.33 4.81
CA ILE A 409 -34.66 15.56 4.08
C ILE A 409 -35.67 15.85 2.97
N LEU A 410 -36.06 14.84 2.18
CA LEU A 410 -37.07 15.04 1.13
C LEU A 410 -38.44 15.44 1.70
N ARG A 411 -38.82 14.99 2.90
CA ARG A 411 -40.06 15.45 3.55
C ARG A 411 -39.96 16.89 4.05
N GLU A 412 -38.81 17.27 4.61
CA GLU A 412 -38.54 18.61 5.14
C GLU A 412 -38.43 19.66 4.04
N PHE A 413 -37.95 19.28 2.85
CA PHE A 413 -37.65 20.18 1.74
C PHE A 413 -38.35 19.71 0.45
N PRO A 414 -39.49 20.32 0.06
CA PRO A 414 -40.28 19.91 -1.10
C PRO A 414 -39.59 20.03 -2.45
N GLN A 415 -38.65 20.97 -2.59
CA GLN A 415 -37.86 21.21 -3.81
C GLN A 415 -36.72 20.21 -4.03
N THR A 416 -36.53 19.27 -3.10
CA THR A 416 -35.42 18.31 -3.13
C THR A 416 -35.84 17.01 -3.78
N GLN A 417 -35.00 16.44 -4.63
CA GLN A 417 -35.21 15.10 -5.19
C GLN A 417 -33.95 14.26 -5.04
N VAL A 418 -34.11 12.94 -5.14
CA VAL A 418 -33.00 12.00 -5.15
C VAL A 418 -32.65 11.63 -6.59
N VAL A 419 -31.37 11.61 -6.92
CA VAL A 419 -30.85 11.17 -8.23
C VAL A 419 -29.99 9.94 -7.98
N ILE A 420 -30.42 8.80 -8.51
CA ILE A 420 -29.72 7.52 -8.36
C ILE A 420 -29.12 7.12 -9.69
N ILE A 421 -27.82 6.86 -9.68
CA ILE A 421 -27.06 6.50 -10.87
C ILE A 421 -26.54 5.08 -10.72
N GLY A 422 -26.79 4.24 -11.73
CA GLY A 422 -26.17 2.93 -11.92
C GLY A 422 -26.84 1.73 -11.24
N ASP A 423 -27.43 1.88 -10.04
CA ASP A 423 -28.06 0.77 -9.32
C ASP A 423 -29.60 0.91 -9.25
N MET A 424 -30.30 0.06 -9.99
CA MET A 424 -31.77 0.00 -10.01
C MET A 424 -32.36 -0.46 -8.66
N ALA A 425 -31.68 -1.33 -7.92
CA ALA A 425 -32.12 -1.73 -6.58
C ALA A 425 -32.03 -0.56 -5.60
N ALA A 426 -30.96 0.24 -5.69
CA ALA A 426 -30.82 1.47 -4.91
C ALA A 426 -31.93 2.48 -5.26
N TYR A 427 -32.31 2.61 -6.53
CA TYR A 427 -33.43 3.47 -6.95
C TYR A 427 -34.77 3.03 -6.36
N ARG A 428 -35.02 1.71 -6.31
CA ARG A 428 -36.25 1.12 -5.73
C ARG A 428 -36.37 1.30 -4.23
N LEU A 429 -35.28 1.62 -3.50
CA LEU A 429 -35.36 2.00 -2.08
C LEU A 429 -36.32 3.19 -1.85
N PHE A 430 -36.57 3.98 -2.89
CA PHE A 430 -37.38 5.18 -2.89
C PHE A 430 -38.73 5.03 -3.64
N ASP A 431 -39.23 3.80 -3.84
CA ASP A 431 -40.53 3.53 -4.51
C ASP A 431 -41.74 4.22 -3.86
N ALA A 432 -41.65 4.57 -2.59
CA ALA A 432 -42.70 5.32 -1.89
C ALA A 432 -42.78 6.80 -2.30
N LEU A 433 -41.78 7.32 -3.04
CA LEU A 433 -41.77 8.69 -3.52
C LEU A 433 -42.46 8.79 -4.90
N PRO A 434 -43.14 9.91 -5.18
CA PRO A 434 -43.66 10.17 -6.53
C PRO A 434 -42.52 10.30 -7.54
N GLU A 435 -42.79 10.00 -8.81
CA GLU A 435 -41.79 10.07 -9.90
C GLU A 435 -41.14 11.45 -10.04
N SER A 436 -41.84 12.52 -9.69
CA SER A 436 -41.28 13.88 -9.69
C SER A 436 -40.24 14.16 -8.60
N ARG A 437 -39.99 13.21 -7.70
CA ARG A 437 -39.08 13.36 -6.55
C ARG A 437 -37.91 12.37 -6.58
N ARG A 438 -37.80 11.59 -7.66
CA ARG A 438 -36.73 10.61 -7.86
C ARG A 438 -36.36 10.50 -9.34
N VAL A 439 -35.07 10.43 -9.62
CA VAL A 439 -34.54 10.28 -10.98
C VAL A 439 -33.61 9.08 -11.00
N TYR A 440 -33.71 8.26 -12.04
CA TYR A 440 -32.77 7.18 -12.32
C TYR A 440 -31.96 7.52 -13.57
N LEU A 441 -30.64 7.29 -13.50
CA LEU A 441 -29.75 7.32 -14.65
C LEU A 441 -28.98 6.00 -14.72
N PRO A 442 -28.78 5.43 -15.92
CA PRO A 442 -27.96 4.24 -16.08
C PRO A 442 -26.49 4.55 -15.76
N SER A 443 -25.72 3.51 -15.44
CA SER A 443 -24.26 3.61 -15.39
C SER A 443 -23.73 3.87 -16.80
N LEU A 444 -22.80 4.82 -16.92
CA LEU A 444 -22.11 5.17 -18.16
C LEU A 444 -20.60 4.99 -17.97
N PRO A 445 -19.81 4.93 -19.06
CA PRO A 445 -18.35 4.89 -18.97
C PRO A 445 -17.77 6.07 -18.20
N ALA A 446 -16.56 5.91 -17.67
CA ALA A 446 -15.86 6.93 -16.88
C ALA A 446 -15.73 8.29 -17.59
N SER A 447 -15.65 8.30 -18.92
CA SER A 447 -15.63 9.53 -19.74
C SER A 447 -16.92 10.36 -19.62
N GLU A 448 -18.05 9.75 -19.26
CA GLU A 448 -19.37 10.40 -19.12
C GLU A 448 -19.72 10.70 -17.65
N HIS A 449 -18.88 10.30 -16.68
CA HIS A 449 -19.06 10.66 -15.27
C HIS A 449 -19.25 12.17 -15.04
N PRO A 450 -18.57 13.11 -15.73
CA PRO A 450 -18.78 14.54 -15.49
C PRO A 450 -20.19 14.98 -15.87
N TYR A 451 -20.79 14.34 -16.88
CA TYR A 451 -22.18 14.56 -17.24
C TYR A 451 -23.13 14.01 -16.18
N LEU A 452 -22.88 12.79 -15.68
CA LEU A 452 -23.67 12.18 -14.61
C LEU A 452 -23.64 13.03 -13.32
N LEU A 453 -22.45 13.45 -12.92
CA LEU A 453 -22.24 14.36 -11.80
C LEU A 453 -22.96 15.70 -12.02
N SER A 454 -23.01 16.24 -13.25
CA SER A 454 -23.76 17.48 -13.52
C SER A 454 -25.28 17.40 -13.27
N GLN A 455 -25.81 16.19 -13.04
CA GLN A 455 -27.22 15.96 -12.71
C GLN A 455 -27.51 16.11 -11.21
N MET A 456 -26.50 16.36 -10.37
CA MET A 456 -26.64 16.47 -8.92
C MET A 456 -26.07 17.79 -8.38
N ASP A 457 -26.62 18.25 -7.26
CA ASP A 457 -26.15 19.44 -6.52
C ASP A 457 -25.31 19.06 -5.30
N LEU A 458 -25.43 17.81 -4.85
CA LEU A 458 -24.69 17.24 -3.73
C LEU A 458 -24.50 15.75 -3.95
N LEU A 459 -23.26 15.26 -3.82
CA LEU A 459 -22.95 13.83 -3.89
C LEU A 459 -23.00 13.20 -2.49
N LEU A 460 -23.68 12.06 -2.37
CA LEU A 460 -23.70 11.22 -1.18
C LEU A 460 -22.77 10.02 -1.40
N VAL A 461 -21.81 9.82 -0.49
CA VAL A 461 -20.88 8.68 -0.52
C VAL A 461 -20.91 7.93 0.83
N PRO A 462 -22.06 7.32 1.19
CA PRO A 462 -22.12 6.46 2.36
C PRO A 462 -21.32 5.17 2.07
N LEU A 463 -20.49 4.76 3.01
CA LEU A 463 -19.74 3.50 2.98
C LEU A 463 -19.88 2.77 4.31
N GLY A 464 -19.93 1.44 4.25
CA GLY A 464 -19.96 0.58 5.42
C GLY A 464 -18.63 0.51 6.18
N ASN A 465 -18.59 -0.30 7.24
CA ASN A 465 -17.40 -0.51 8.09
C ASN A 465 -16.71 -1.86 7.86
N GLN A 466 -16.83 -2.41 6.65
CA GLN A 466 -16.15 -3.65 6.27
C GLN A 466 -14.67 -3.38 5.95
N PRO A 467 -13.76 -4.37 6.09
CA PRO A 467 -12.34 -4.22 5.78
C PRO A 467 -12.08 -3.61 4.39
N PHE A 468 -12.85 -4.02 3.37
CA PHE A 468 -12.79 -3.48 2.01
C PHE A 468 -12.87 -1.94 1.96
N TYR A 469 -13.74 -1.31 2.76
CA TYR A 469 -13.89 0.14 2.74
C TYR A 469 -12.73 0.89 3.41
N ARG A 470 -11.80 0.19 4.06
CA ARG A 470 -10.60 0.81 4.62
C ARG A 470 -9.54 1.08 3.55
N THR A 471 -9.61 0.37 2.43
CA THR A 471 -8.63 0.39 1.34
C THR A 471 -9.17 1.00 0.05
N VAL A 472 -10.44 1.47 0.01
CA VAL A 472 -10.98 2.18 -1.16
C VAL A 472 -10.23 3.48 -1.45
N SER A 473 -10.30 3.92 -2.71
CA SER A 473 -9.73 5.19 -3.17
C SER A 473 -10.68 6.36 -2.93
N ASP A 474 -10.14 7.58 -3.06
CA ASP A 474 -10.85 8.86 -2.97
C ASP A 474 -11.44 9.34 -4.31
N THR A 475 -11.54 8.45 -5.31
CA THR A 475 -12.02 8.76 -6.67
C THR A 475 -13.39 9.47 -6.69
N PRO A 476 -14.41 9.07 -5.90
CA PRO A 476 -15.68 9.79 -5.91
C PRO A 476 -15.56 11.26 -5.48
N LEU A 477 -14.65 11.55 -4.54
CA LEU A 477 -14.40 12.90 -4.01
C LEU A 477 -13.56 13.71 -5.01
N LEU A 478 -12.59 13.07 -5.66
CA LEU A 478 -11.83 13.65 -6.76
C LEU A 478 -12.74 14.09 -7.91
N GLU A 479 -13.62 13.21 -8.38
CA GLU A 479 -14.52 13.50 -9.49
C GLU A 479 -15.55 14.57 -9.12
N ALA A 480 -16.12 14.50 -7.91
CA ALA A 480 -17.01 15.54 -7.40
C ALA A 480 -16.31 16.90 -7.32
N GLY A 481 -15.09 16.94 -6.77
CA GLY A 481 -14.25 18.13 -6.72
C GLY A 481 -13.92 18.66 -8.12
N ALA A 482 -13.52 17.79 -9.04
CA ALA A 482 -13.27 18.15 -10.43
C ALA A 482 -14.52 18.75 -11.06
N ARG A 483 -15.72 18.25 -10.78
CA ARG A 483 -16.96 18.82 -11.31
C ARG A 483 -17.46 20.06 -10.56
N GLY A 484 -16.87 20.37 -9.41
CA GLY A 484 -17.27 21.46 -8.52
C GLY A 484 -18.56 21.16 -7.77
N ILE A 485 -18.73 19.92 -7.33
CA ILE A 485 -19.90 19.43 -6.60
C ILE A 485 -19.45 19.09 -5.17
N PRO A 486 -20.15 19.59 -4.14
CA PRO A 486 -19.84 19.23 -2.77
C PRO A 486 -20.27 17.78 -2.49
N TRP A 487 -19.68 17.17 -1.47
CA TRP A 487 -20.00 15.80 -1.09
C TRP A 487 -20.23 15.66 0.42
N VAL A 488 -20.97 14.62 0.80
CA VAL A 488 -21.08 14.14 2.19
C VAL A 488 -20.74 12.66 2.19
N ALA A 489 -19.82 12.23 3.05
CA ALA A 489 -19.25 10.89 2.97
C ALA A 489 -18.96 10.25 4.34
N SER A 490 -18.90 8.91 4.37
CA SER A 490 -18.40 8.16 5.52
C SER A 490 -16.89 8.40 5.73
N PRO A 491 -16.35 8.34 6.96
CA PRO A 491 -14.98 8.74 7.26
C PRO A 491 -13.97 7.59 7.08
N VAL A 492 -13.83 7.10 5.85
CA VAL A 492 -12.79 6.11 5.50
C VAL A 492 -11.42 6.78 5.34
N PRO A 493 -10.29 6.06 5.46
CA PRO A 493 -8.95 6.64 5.41
C PRO A 493 -8.70 7.56 4.21
N ALA A 494 -8.95 7.08 2.99
CA ALA A 494 -8.73 7.88 1.78
C ALA A 494 -9.55 9.18 1.75
N PHE A 495 -10.75 9.20 2.35
CA PHE A 495 -11.58 10.41 2.38
C PHE A 495 -11.11 11.40 3.44
N ARG A 496 -10.52 10.92 4.54
CA ARG A 496 -9.85 11.76 5.53
C ARG A 496 -8.61 12.42 4.94
N ASP A 497 -7.81 11.65 4.20
CA ASP A 497 -6.61 12.16 3.52
C ASP A 497 -6.96 13.20 2.44
N TRP A 498 -8.10 13.02 1.76
CA TRP A 498 -8.60 13.99 0.79
C TRP A 498 -9.03 15.31 1.45
N GLY A 499 -9.80 15.25 2.54
CA GLY A 499 -10.12 16.35 3.45
C GLY A 499 -11.01 17.50 2.94
N GLU A 500 -11.03 17.78 1.63
CA GLU A 500 -11.54 19.05 1.10
C GLU A 500 -12.77 18.91 0.18
N GLY A 501 -13.64 19.92 0.22
CA GLY A 501 -14.79 20.04 -0.68
C GLY A 501 -16.05 19.30 -0.29
N GLY A 502 -16.13 18.83 0.96
CA GLY A 502 -17.30 18.19 1.50
C GLY A 502 -17.21 18.03 3.01
N VAL A 503 -18.04 17.15 3.57
CA VAL A 503 -18.11 16.90 5.01
C VAL A 503 -18.11 15.40 5.28
N LEU A 504 -17.23 14.95 6.18
CA LEU A 504 -17.22 13.59 6.69
C LEU A 504 -18.17 13.49 7.88
N VAL A 505 -18.94 12.40 7.94
CA VAL A 505 -19.99 12.20 8.94
C VAL A 505 -20.00 10.76 9.44
N GLU A 506 -20.06 10.59 10.76
CA GLU A 506 -19.97 9.29 11.43
C GLU A 506 -21.33 8.71 11.78
N SER A 507 -22.31 9.56 12.08
CA SER A 507 -23.61 9.16 12.62
C SER A 507 -24.77 9.57 11.73
N LEU A 508 -25.90 8.83 11.81
CA LEU A 508 -27.11 9.19 11.07
C LEU A 508 -27.67 10.57 11.44
N GLU A 509 -27.41 11.02 12.67
CA GLU A 509 -27.78 12.36 13.13
C GLU A 509 -26.93 13.43 12.44
N GLU A 510 -25.60 13.24 12.37
CA GLU A 510 -24.72 14.13 11.60
C GLU A 510 -25.09 14.16 10.13
N TRP A 511 -25.38 13.01 9.51
CA TRP A 511 -25.90 12.95 8.14
C TRP A 511 -27.13 13.86 7.98
N HIS A 512 -28.09 13.81 8.90
CA HIS A 512 -29.28 14.66 8.81
C HIS A 512 -28.93 16.15 8.97
N GLN A 513 -28.13 16.50 9.97
CA GLN A 513 -27.75 17.88 10.26
C GLN A 513 -26.98 18.52 9.10
N VAL A 514 -25.98 17.81 8.58
CA VAL A 514 -25.14 18.27 7.46
C VAL A 514 -25.96 18.38 6.18
N LEU A 515 -26.78 17.38 5.85
CA LEU A 515 -27.64 17.46 4.66
C LEU A 515 -28.63 18.62 4.76
N ARG A 516 -29.23 18.84 5.93
CA ARG A 516 -30.13 19.97 6.17
C ARG A 516 -29.42 21.31 5.99
N GLN A 517 -28.23 21.47 6.56
CA GLN A 517 -27.41 22.67 6.40
C GLN A 517 -27.08 22.90 4.92
N LEU A 518 -26.62 21.86 4.23
CA LEU A 518 -26.26 21.94 2.82
C LEU A 518 -27.47 22.25 1.94
N VAL A 519 -28.69 21.82 2.24
CA VAL A 519 -29.88 22.23 1.48
C VAL A 519 -30.18 23.73 1.68
N LEU A 520 -30.05 24.23 2.92
CA LEU A 520 -30.41 25.60 3.29
C LEU A 520 -29.37 26.65 2.86
N ASP A 521 -28.09 26.33 2.96
CA ASP A 521 -26.99 27.29 2.82
C ASP A 521 -26.28 27.14 1.48
N ALA A 522 -26.66 27.99 0.52
CA ALA A 522 -26.06 27.99 -0.80
C ALA A 522 -24.62 28.51 -0.82
N GLU A 523 -24.28 29.45 0.06
CA GLU A 523 -22.93 30.02 0.14
C GLU A 523 -21.96 28.98 0.71
N TYR A 524 -22.36 28.27 1.76
CA TYR A 524 -21.58 27.17 2.31
C TYR A 524 -21.32 26.08 1.26
N ARG A 525 -22.34 25.67 0.48
CA ARG A 525 -22.16 24.74 -0.64
C ARG A 525 -21.16 25.25 -1.67
N GLN A 526 -21.23 26.52 -2.05
CA GLN A 526 -20.32 27.12 -3.02
C GLN A 526 -18.87 27.17 -2.51
N ASN A 527 -18.68 27.44 -1.22
CA ASN A 527 -17.37 27.40 -0.57
C ASN A 527 -16.76 26.00 -0.61
N LEU A 528 -17.53 24.96 -0.25
CA LEU A 528 -17.10 23.56 -0.36
C LEU A 528 -16.79 23.20 -1.82
N SER A 529 -17.68 23.54 -2.76
CA SER A 529 -17.49 23.29 -4.19
C SER A 529 -16.18 23.89 -4.71
N ARG A 530 -15.86 25.12 -4.30
CA ARG A 530 -14.62 25.81 -4.67
C ARG A 530 -13.39 25.13 -4.06
N ALA A 531 -13.44 24.77 -2.77
CA ALA A 531 -12.35 24.05 -2.11
C ALA A 531 -12.07 22.70 -2.78
N GLY A 532 -13.12 21.90 -3.02
CA GLY A 532 -13.01 20.62 -3.73
C GLY A 532 -12.43 20.76 -5.13
N ARG A 533 -12.84 21.80 -5.89
CA ARG A 533 -12.29 22.09 -7.23
C ARG A 533 -10.81 22.47 -7.18
N LEU A 534 -10.39 23.28 -6.21
CA LEU A 534 -8.98 23.64 -6.04
C LEU A 534 -8.12 22.41 -5.70
N THR A 535 -8.62 21.52 -4.85
CA THR A 535 -7.93 20.26 -4.51
C THR A 535 -7.86 19.32 -5.71
N ALA A 536 -8.96 19.13 -6.45
CA ALA A 536 -8.98 18.31 -7.65
C ALA A 536 -8.03 18.83 -8.74
N LEU A 537 -7.87 20.15 -8.91
CA LEU A 537 -6.91 20.74 -9.85
C LEU A 537 -5.45 20.35 -9.56
N LYS A 538 -5.11 19.94 -8.33
CA LYS A 538 -3.78 19.40 -8.00
C LYS A 538 -3.58 17.99 -8.59
N ARG A 539 -4.65 17.23 -8.80
CA ARG A 539 -4.64 15.87 -9.35
C ARG A 539 -5.01 15.77 -10.85
N GLU A 540 -4.93 16.88 -11.57
CA GLU A 540 -5.11 16.88 -13.03
C GLU A 540 -3.96 16.09 -13.70
N VAL A 541 -4.25 15.33 -14.75
CA VAL A 541 -3.33 14.36 -15.38
C VAL A 541 -1.99 14.98 -15.79
N SER A 542 -1.97 16.24 -16.23
CA SER A 542 -0.73 16.94 -16.60
C SER A 542 0.23 17.13 -15.42
N ARG A 543 -0.29 17.13 -14.18
CA ARG A 543 0.51 17.25 -12.95
C ARG A 543 0.89 15.88 -12.41
N THR A 544 -0.11 15.00 -12.25
CA THR A 544 0.06 13.71 -11.57
C THR A 544 0.64 12.62 -12.46
N GLY A 545 0.56 12.75 -13.80
CA GLY A 545 1.10 11.79 -14.75
C GLY A 545 2.60 11.51 -14.58
N ARG A 546 3.34 12.45 -13.96
CA ARG A 546 4.76 12.28 -13.62
C ARG A 546 5.01 11.17 -12.61
N LEU A 547 4.06 10.88 -11.71
CA LEU A 547 4.18 9.78 -10.75
C LEU A 547 4.28 8.43 -11.45
N TRP A 548 3.46 8.24 -12.49
CA TRP A 548 3.53 7.05 -13.34
C TRP A 548 4.87 6.95 -14.06
N LEU A 549 5.37 8.06 -14.62
CA LEU A 549 6.67 8.07 -15.28
C LEU A 549 7.81 7.73 -14.33
N ARG A 550 7.78 8.24 -13.09
CA ARG A 550 8.79 7.93 -12.08
C ARG A 550 8.83 6.42 -11.79
N VAL A 551 7.67 5.79 -11.56
CA VAL A 551 7.60 4.34 -11.33
C VAL A 551 8.03 3.54 -12.56
N ILE A 552 7.66 3.99 -13.76
CA ILE A 552 8.14 3.38 -15.01
C ILE A 552 9.66 3.48 -15.11
N GLN A 553 10.25 4.65 -14.86
CA GLN A 553 11.70 4.88 -14.92
C GLN A 553 12.46 4.10 -13.84
N GLU A 554 11.93 3.99 -12.63
CA GLU A 554 12.52 3.15 -11.57
C GLU A 554 12.65 1.69 -12.02
N VAL A 555 11.61 1.18 -12.67
CA VAL A 555 11.53 -0.22 -13.10
C VAL A 555 12.30 -0.48 -14.40
N VAL A 556 12.36 0.48 -15.31
CA VAL A 556 13.17 0.41 -16.55
C VAL A 556 14.66 0.66 -16.24
N GLY A 557 14.99 1.62 -15.39
CA GLY A 557 16.36 2.04 -15.06
C GLY A 557 17.13 1.04 -14.20
N ALA A 558 16.44 0.24 -13.38
CA ALA A 558 17.05 -0.87 -12.63
C ALA A 558 17.69 -1.96 -13.54
N LYS A 559 17.55 -1.85 -14.86
CA LYS A 559 18.21 -2.73 -15.85
C LYS A 559 19.59 -2.26 -16.31
N GLU A 560 20.00 -1.00 -16.14
CA GLU A 560 21.34 -0.60 -16.61
C GLU A 560 22.39 -1.10 -15.60
N PRO A 561 23.25 -2.09 -15.95
CA PRO A 561 24.41 -2.35 -15.11
C PRO A 561 25.29 -1.10 -15.13
N GLU A 562 25.81 -0.73 -13.96
CA GLU A 562 26.88 0.26 -13.84
C GLU A 562 27.89 0.06 -14.97
N LYS A 563 28.03 1.07 -15.83
CA LYS A 563 29.17 1.14 -16.75
C LYS A 563 30.41 1.08 -15.87
N LYS A 564 31.08 -0.07 -15.86
CA LYS A 564 32.44 -0.17 -15.33
C LYS A 564 33.27 0.88 -16.05
N ASP A 565 33.64 1.94 -15.34
CA ASP A 565 34.65 2.89 -15.77
C ASP A 565 35.89 2.09 -16.20
N HIS A 566 36.11 2.03 -17.52
CA HIS A 566 37.37 1.57 -18.07
C HIS A 566 38.31 2.77 -18.10
N SER A 567 38.76 3.18 -16.93
CA SER A 567 39.95 4.01 -16.73
C SER A 567 41.07 3.15 -16.12
N GLY A 568 41.37 2.04 -16.78
CA GLY A 568 42.56 1.23 -16.50
C GLY A 568 43.72 1.76 -17.33
N GLU A 569 44.59 2.54 -16.70
CA GLU A 569 45.84 3.08 -17.23
C GLU A 569 46.68 2.02 -17.94
N ALA A 570 47.07 2.32 -19.18
CA ALA A 570 48.11 1.61 -19.90
C ALA A 570 49.48 1.95 -19.29
N ILE A 571 49.96 1.12 -18.36
CA ILE A 571 51.38 1.13 -17.98
C ILE A 571 52.11 0.16 -18.92
N GLY A 572 52.80 0.75 -19.91
CA GLY A 572 53.72 0.03 -20.77
C GLY A 572 54.95 -0.42 -20.00
N VAL A 573 55.24 -1.72 -20.04
CA VAL A 573 56.55 -2.27 -19.68
C VAL A 573 57.25 -2.69 -20.97
N GLN A 574 58.20 -1.88 -21.40
CA GLN A 574 59.19 -2.26 -22.41
C GLN A 574 60.18 -3.25 -21.81
N ILE A 575 60.26 -4.43 -22.41
CA ILE A 575 61.33 -5.39 -22.19
C ILE A 575 62.51 -4.98 -23.06
N ARG A 576 63.67 -4.78 -22.44
CA ARG A 576 64.99 -5.00 -23.04
C ARG A 576 65.82 -5.86 -22.09
#